data_AF-A0A535WY09-F1
#
_entry.id   AF-A0A535WY09-F1
#
_cell.length_a   1.000
_cell.length_b   1.000
_cell.length_c   1.000
_cell.angle_alpha   90.00
_cell.angle_beta   90.00
_cell.angle_gamma   90.00
#
_symmetry.space_group_name_H-M   'P 1'
#
loop_
_entity.id
_entity.type
_entity.pdbx_description
1 polymer ?
#
loop_
_entity_poly.entity_id
_entity_poly.type
_entity_poly.pdbx_seq_one_letter_code
_entity_poly.pdbx_strand_id
1 'polypeptide(L)'
;DTHGPRVLGVDDVALRRKQRRYGTLLIDLETHRPIDLLDDPTAEVFANWLRLHPGVEIIVRDRAGAYAEGGRQGAPDAIQVADRFHLSANAGAALDEVLRSRRRHIEYVVVSEPAEQPGPTPTAPLPPPSQTQQNLAIRRTRRSARWDEVRNRRAAGYSIQRIAREMGMHRRTVRRYLATPAPPRNHPSERPRPSGLSSPTLQPYVEYLQGRWQAGCTNVAQLQREVEAQGYQGSYSLLM
;
A
#
# COMPACT_ATOMS: atom_id res chain seq x y z
N ASP A 1 -8.71 30.43 -19.28
CA ASP A 1 -7.32 30.73 -18.89
C ASP A 1 -6.44 29.53 -19.11
N THR A 2 -5.32 29.74 -19.79
CA THR A 2 -4.25 28.75 -20.03
C THR A 2 -3.19 28.79 -18.92
N HIS A 3 -3.54 29.32 -17.74
CA HIS A 3 -2.62 29.42 -16.61
C HIS A 3 -2.78 28.17 -15.74
N GLY A 4 -1.66 27.52 -15.39
CA GLY A 4 -1.63 26.38 -14.47
C GLY A 4 -1.91 26.80 -13.03
N PRO A 5 -2.27 25.87 -12.13
CA PRO A 5 -2.41 26.15 -10.71
C PRO A 5 -1.05 26.50 -10.11
N ARG A 6 -1.05 27.25 -9.01
CA ARG A 6 0.20 27.54 -8.29
C ARG A 6 0.80 26.28 -7.65
N VAL A 7 -0.05 25.44 -7.05
CA VAL A 7 0.33 24.15 -6.43
C VAL A 7 -0.34 22.99 -7.15
N LEU A 8 0.44 22.21 -7.88
CA LEU A 8 -0.02 21.09 -8.68
C LEU A 8 0.27 19.76 -7.99
N GLY A 9 -0.76 18.94 -7.80
CA GLY A 9 -0.67 17.54 -7.43
C GLY A 9 -0.66 16.66 -8.67
N VAL A 10 0.23 15.67 -8.73
CA VAL A 10 0.31 14.69 -9.81
C VAL A 10 0.43 13.27 -9.26
N ASP A 11 -0.43 12.36 -9.73
CA ASP A 11 -0.46 10.96 -9.30
C ASP A 11 -0.97 10.03 -10.42
N ASP A 12 -0.59 8.76 -10.34
CA ASP A 12 -1.03 7.71 -11.26
C ASP A 12 -2.45 7.22 -10.90
N VAL A 13 -3.36 7.25 -11.87
CA VAL A 13 -4.71 6.70 -11.73
C VAL A 13 -4.96 5.53 -12.68
N ALA A 14 -5.47 4.43 -12.12
CA ALA A 14 -5.82 3.25 -12.90
C ALA A 14 -7.12 3.48 -13.70
N LEU A 15 -7.00 3.79 -14.99
CA LEU A 15 -8.12 3.96 -15.92
C LEU A 15 -8.87 2.64 -16.16
N ARG A 16 -8.13 1.54 -16.33
CA ARG A 16 -8.70 0.19 -16.48
C ARG A 16 -7.85 -0.86 -15.76
N ARG A 17 -8.25 -1.20 -14.53
CA ARG A 17 -7.51 -2.13 -13.65
C ARG A 17 -7.16 -3.50 -14.27
N LYS A 18 -8.00 -4.06 -15.14
CA LYS A 18 -7.71 -5.37 -15.78
C LYS A 18 -6.68 -5.29 -16.92
N GLN A 19 -6.48 -4.11 -17.50
CA GLN A 19 -5.64 -3.91 -18.68
C GLN A 19 -4.34 -3.18 -18.34
N ARG A 20 -4.06 -2.91 -17.06
CA ARG A 20 -2.88 -2.15 -16.58
C ARG A 20 -2.71 -0.81 -17.32
N ARG A 21 -3.82 -0.20 -17.73
CA ARG A 21 -3.83 1.14 -18.32
C ARG A 21 -3.93 2.16 -17.19
N TYR A 22 -2.88 2.96 -17.06
CA TYR A 22 -2.75 4.06 -16.11
C TYR A 22 -2.77 5.36 -16.88
N GLY A 23 -3.27 6.40 -16.23
CA GLY A 23 -3.17 7.78 -16.69
C GLY A 23 -2.67 8.66 -15.54
N THR A 24 -2.37 9.91 -15.86
CA THR A 24 -1.87 10.88 -14.89
C THR A 24 -3.00 11.81 -14.47
N LEU A 25 -3.36 11.80 -13.19
CA LEU A 25 -4.32 12.73 -12.63
C LEU A 25 -3.61 14.00 -12.16
N LEU A 26 -4.09 15.15 -12.63
CA LEU A 26 -3.60 16.46 -12.23
C LEU A 26 -4.64 17.15 -11.35
N ILE A 27 -4.21 17.65 -10.19
CA ILE A 27 -5.08 18.23 -9.17
C ILE A 27 -4.52 19.59 -8.76
N ASP A 28 -5.37 20.60 -8.70
CA ASP A 28 -5.05 21.83 -8.00
C ASP A 28 -5.12 21.55 -6.49
N LEU A 29 -3.97 21.63 -5.81
CA LEU A 29 -3.90 21.34 -4.38
C LEU A 29 -4.34 22.50 -3.50
N GLU A 30 -4.56 23.69 -4.04
CA GLU A 30 -5.15 24.80 -3.28
C GLU A 30 -6.68 24.71 -3.30
N THR A 31 -7.26 24.33 -4.43
CA THR A 31 -8.74 24.20 -4.56
C THR A 31 -9.26 22.77 -4.37
N HIS A 32 -8.35 21.78 -4.31
CA HIS A 32 -8.64 20.35 -4.23
C HIS A 32 -9.49 19.84 -5.40
N ARG A 33 -9.32 20.44 -6.58
CA ARG A 33 -10.10 20.10 -7.78
C ARG A 33 -9.23 19.40 -8.81
N PRO A 34 -9.72 18.29 -9.42
CA PRO A 34 -9.10 17.75 -10.62
C PRO A 34 -9.07 18.82 -11.71
N ILE A 35 -7.91 18.98 -12.33
CA ILE A 35 -7.70 19.89 -13.47
C ILE A 35 -7.79 19.09 -14.76
N ASP A 36 -7.05 17.98 -14.83
CA ASP A 36 -6.92 17.21 -16.06
C ASP A 36 -6.59 15.74 -15.75
N LEU A 37 -6.80 14.89 -16.76
CA LEU A 37 -6.49 13.48 -16.75
C LEU A 37 -5.77 13.11 -18.04
N LEU A 38 -4.45 12.96 -17.95
CA LEU A 38 -3.62 12.59 -19.10
C LEU A 38 -3.68 11.09 -19.31
N ASP A 39 -3.87 10.65 -20.55
CA ASP A 39 -4.03 9.23 -20.89
C ASP A 39 -2.72 8.41 -20.83
N ASP A 40 -1.60 9.07 -20.58
CA ASP A 40 -0.25 8.49 -20.61
C ASP A 40 0.60 9.02 -19.43
N PRO A 41 1.26 8.12 -18.65
CA PRO A 41 2.08 8.47 -17.49
C PRO A 41 3.56 8.75 -17.81
N THR A 42 3.90 9.11 -19.05
CA THR A 42 5.27 9.46 -19.44
C THR A 42 5.68 10.86 -19.01
N ALA A 43 7.01 11.02 -18.80
CA ALA A 43 7.62 12.30 -18.49
C ALA A 43 7.34 13.36 -19.57
N GLU A 44 7.35 12.96 -20.84
CA GLU A 44 7.14 13.85 -21.99
C GLU A 44 5.72 14.43 -22.01
N VAL A 45 4.71 13.59 -21.80
CA VAL A 45 3.31 14.01 -21.78
C VAL A 45 3.06 15.00 -20.63
N PHE A 46 3.60 14.71 -19.44
CA PHE A 46 3.50 15.63 -18.31
C PHE A 46 4.27 16.94 -18.55
N ALA A 47 5.47 16.89 -19.12
CA ALA A 47 6.25 18.09 -19.44
C ALA A 47 5.55 18.98 -20.47
N ASN A 48 4.95 18.38 -21.51
CA ASN A 48 4.19 19.10 -22.52
C ASN A 48 2.98 19.81 -21.89
N TRP A 49 2.28 19.14 -20.96
CA TRP A 49 1.17 19.76 -20.24
C TRP A 49 1.62 20.99 -19.43
N LEU A 50 2.73 20.87 -18.70
CA LEU A 50 3.28 21.99 -17.92
C LEU A 50 3.66 23.19 -18.79
N ARG A 51 4.23 22.97 -19.99
CA ARG A 51 4.57 24.07 -20.92
C ARG A 51 3.34 24.78 -21.47
N LEU A 52 2.23 24.07 -21.66
CA LEU A 52 0.95 24.64 -22.09
C LEU A 52 0.21 25.36 -20.97
N HIS A 53 0.56 25.08 -19.70
CA HIS A 53 -0.05 25.64 -18.50
C HIS A 53 1.02 26.28 -17.60
N PRO A 54 1.67 27.38 -18.04
CA PRO A 54 2.66 28.08 -17.22
C PRO A 54 2.04 28.57 -15.92
N GLY A 55 2.82 28.77 -14.87
CA GLY A 55 2.35 29.28 -13.56
C GLY A 55 2.48 28.30 -12.39
N VAL A 56 2.85 27.06 -12.66
CA VAL A 56 3.09 26.06 -11.61
C VAL A 56 4.38 26.40 -10.85
N GLU A 57 4.24 26.69 -9.56
CA GLU A 57 5.36 26.99 -8.66
C GLU A 57 5.78 25.76 -7.84
N ILE A 58 4.82 24.89 -7.50
CA ILE A 58 5.05 23.72 -6.66
C ILE A 58 4.42 22.49 -7.32
N ILE A 59 5.21 21.42 -7.47
CA ILE A 59 4.74 20.13 -7.96
C ILE A 59 4.85 19.13 -6.81
N VAL A 60 3.70 18.74 -6.25
CA VAL A 60 3.60 17.65 -5.28
C VAL A 60 3.34 16.37 -6.06
N ARG A 61 4.30 15.46 -6.00
CA ARG A 61 4.26 14.21 -6.77
C ARG A 61 4.61 13.01 -5.91
N ASP A 62 4.23 11.83 -6.39
CA ASP A 62 4.78 10.59 -5.88
C ASP A 62 6.30 10.47 -6.18
N ARG A 63 6.91 9.34 -5.82
CA ARG A 63 8.34 9.10 -6.04
C ARG A 63 8.67 8.51 -7.40
N ALA A 64 7.73 8.46 -8.35
CA ALA A 64 7.99 7.95 -9.69
C ALA A 64 8.98 8.85 -10.45
N GLY A 65 9.93 8.22 -11.15
CA GLY A 65 10.97 8.93 -11.91
C GLY A 65 10.41 9.75 -13.08
N ALA A 66 9.31 9.29 -13.69
CA ALA A 66 8.69 9.95 -14.83
C ALA A 66 8.20 11.36 -14.51
N TYR A 67 7.49 11.56 -13.39
CA TYR A 67 7.02 12.89 -12.98
C TYR A 67 8.15 13.79 -12.49
N ALA A 68 9.18 13.21 -11.88
CA ALA A 68 10.38 13.98 -11.51
C ALA A 68 11.06 14.59 -12.75
N GLU A 69 11.19 13.77 -13.79
CA GLU A 69 11.76 14.18 -15.07
C GLU A 69 10.86 15.14 -15.82
N GLY A 70 9.56 14.84 -15.93
CA GLY A 70 8.60 15.71 -16.59
C GLY A 70 8.49 17.09 -15.94
N GLY A 71 8.54 17.14 -14.60
CA GLY A 71 8.63 18.40 -13.85
C GLY A 71 9.88 19.20 -14.21
N ARG A 72 11.06 18.57 -14.25
CA ARG A 72 12.31 19.25 -14.64
C ARG A 72 12.27 19.81 -16.06
N GLN A 73 11.64 19.10 -16.99
CA GLN A 73 11.58 19.49 -18.40
C GLN A 73 10.46 20.50 -18.72
N GLY A 74 9.36 20.45 -17.97
CA GLY A 74 8.14 21.22 -18.24
C GLY A 74 7.98 22.48 -17.39
N ALA A 75 8.51 22.45 -16.16
CA ALA A 75 8.50 23.57 -15.22
C ALA A 75 9.80 23.54 -14.37
N PRO A 76 10.96 23.88 -14.96
CA PRO A 76 12.27 23.75 -14.30
C PRO A 76 12.40 24.57 -13.01
N ASP A 77 11.69 25.70 -12.93
CA ASP A 77 11.70 26.59 -11.77
C ASP A 77 10.73 26.13 -10.65
N ALA A 78 9.88 25.13 -10.92
CA ALA A 78 8.92 24.63 -9.93
C ALA A 78 9.62 23.76 -8.87
N ILE A 79 9.27 24.01 -7.61
CA ILE A 79 9.76 23.23 -6.48
C ILE A 79 9.04 21.88 -6.48
N GLN A 80 9.80 20.79 -6.58
CA GLN A 80 9.24 19.44 -6.51
C GLN A 80 9.23 18.93 -5.06
N VAL A 81 8.04 18.58 -4.56
CA VAL A 81 7.81 18.08 -3.21
C VAL A 81 7.29 16.65 -3.28
N ALA A 82 7.79 15.78 -2.39
CA ALA A 82 7.28 14.43 -2.27
C ALA A 82 5.91 14.43 -1.59
N ASP A 83 4.95 13.72 -2.17
CA ASP A 83 3.62 13.58 -1.61
C ASP A 83 3.64 12.87 -0.23
N ARG A 84 2.89 13.44 0.72
CA ARG A 84 2.86 13.02 2.12
C ARG A 84 2.27 11.62 2.30
N PHE A 85 1.24 11.26 1.53
CA PHE A 85 0.60 9.96 1.65
C PHE A 85 1.60 8.86 1.29
N HIS A 86 2.33 9.02 0.18
CA HIS A 86 3.35 8.05 -0.23
C HIS A 86 4.49 7.92 0.79
N LEU A 87 4.95 9.03 1.37
CA LEU A 87 5.97 8.98 2.44
C LEU A 87 5.47 8.19 3.66
N SER A 88 4.24 8.45 4.09
CA SER A 88 3.64 7.81 5.27
C SER A 88 3.37 6.32 5.02
N ALA A 89 2.87 5.99 3.84
CA ALA A 89 2.62 4.61 3.41
C ALA A 89 3.92 3.81 3.33
N ASN A 90 4.97 4.36 2.74
CA ASN A 90 6.27 3.69 2.62
C ASN A 90 6.93 3.49 4.00
N ALA A 91 6.90 4.50 4.87
CA ALA A 91 7.41 4.38 6.24
C ALA A 91 6.65 3.31 7.04
N GLY A 92 5.32 3.30 6.93
CA GLY A 92 4.49 2.29 7.57
C GLY A 92 4.76 0.88 7.06
N ALA A 93 4.94 0.71 5.75
CA ALA A 93 5.26 -0.57 5.14
C ALA A 93 6.64 -1.09 5.60
N ALA A 94 7.66 -0.23 5.63
CA ALA A 94 8.99 -0.57 6.10
C ALA A 94 8.98 -0.96 7.59
N LEU A 95 8.27 -0.22 8.43
CA LEU A 95 8.13 -0.54 9.84
C LEU A 95 7.43 -1.89 10.04
N ASP A 96 6.35 -2.14 9.32
CA ASP A 96 5.63 -3.43 9.39
C ASP A 96 6.52 -4.60 8.94
N GLU A 97 7.39 -4.41 7.94
CA GLU A 97 8.38 -5.41 7.55
C GLU A 97 9.37 -5.72 8.69
N VAL A 98 9.94 -4.69 9.32
CA VAL A 98 10.87 -4.85 10.45
C VAL A 98 10.19 -5.55 11.63
N LEU A 99 8.95 -5.18 11.95
CA LEU A 99 8.19 -5.81 13.03
C LEU A 99 7.88 -7.28 12.72
N ARG A 100 7.57 -7.62 11.46
CA ARG A 100 7.34 -9.01 11.03
C ARG A 100 8.61 -9.84 11.07
N SER A 101 9.76 -9.30 10.67
CA SER A 101 11.03 -10.04 10.67
C SER A 101 11.51 -10.32 12.10
N ARG A 102 11.24 -9.41 13.04
CA ARG A 102 11.61 -9.54 14.46
C ARG A 102 10.52 -10.18 15.34
N ARG A 103 9.39 -10.59 14.77
CA ARG A 103 8.21 -11.06 15.52
C ARG A 103 8.44 -12.27 16.44
N ARG A 104 9.52 -13.04 16.23
CA ARG A 104 9.92 -14.15 17.12
C ARG A 104 10.81 -13.73 18.30
N HIS A 105 11.39 -12.52 18.24
CA HIS A 105 12.26 -11.94 19.27
C HIS A 105 11.61 -10.75 19.99
N ILE A 106 10.47 -10.27 19.48
CA ILE A 106 9.59 -9.40 20.25
C ILE A 106 8.87 -10.32 21.24
N GLU A 107 9.47 -10.49 22.43
CA GLU A 107 8.68 -10.87 23.60
C GLU A 107 7.59 -9.82 23.72
N TYR A 108 6.34 -10.26 23.58
CA TYR A 108 5.26 -9.49 24.16
C TYR A 108 5.55 -9.48 25.66
N VAL A 109 6.12 -8.37 26.15
CA VAL A 109 5.80 -7.96 27.51
C VAL A 109 4.30 -7.80 27.45
N VAL A 110 3.59 -8.84 27.88
CA VAL A 110 2.24 -8.67 28.38
C VAL A 110 2.47 -7.72 29.54
N VAL A 111 2.35 -6.43 29.27
CA VAL A 111 1.95 -5.50 30.32
C VAL A 111 0.60 -6.07 30.70
N SER A 112 0.61 -6.91 31.72
CA SER A 112 -0.59 -7.17 32.50
C SER A 112 -1.03 -5.78 32.88
N GLU A 113 -2.01 -5.24 32.15
CA GLU A 113 -2.69 -4.05 32.62
C GLU A 113 -3.08 -4.39 34.05
N PRO A 114 -2.57 -3.66 35.06
CA PRO A 114 -3.18 -3.73 36.37
C PRO A 114 -4.66 -3.46 36.12
N ALA A 115 -5.53 -4.27 36.71
CA ALA A 115 -6.95 -4.02 36.70
C ALA A 115 -7.24 -2.75 37.51
N GLU A 116 -6.80 -1.59 37.03
CA GLU A 116 -7.27 -0.30 37.49
C GLU A 116 -8.55 -0.02 36.73
N GLN A 117 -9.65 -0.08 37.49
CA GLN A 117 -10.92 0.45 37.06
C GLN A 117 -10.70 1.89 36.59
N PRO A 118 -11.02 2.24 35.33
CA PRO A 118 -10.74 3.58 34.84
C PRO A 118 -11.66 4.56 35.57
N GLY A 119 -11.05 5.39 36.42
CA GLY A 119 -11.64 6.67 36.78
C GLY A 119 -11.89 7.50 35.52
N PRO A 120 -12.86 8.45 35.56
CA PRO A 120 -13.30 9.16 34.37
C PRO A 120 -12.19 10.09 33.88
N THR A 121 -11.37 9.60 32.94
CA THR A 121 -10.41 10.40 32.20
C THR A 121 -11.10 10.84 30.91
N PRO A 122 -11.08 12.13 30.54
CA PRO A 122 -11.69 12.59 29.30
C PRO A 122 -10.93 11.99 28.10
N THR A 123 -11.51 10.95 27.51
CA THR A 123 -11.02 10.28 26.31
C THR A 123 -11.03 11.28 25.15
N ALA A 124 -9.85 11.75 24.74
CA ALA A 124 -9.72 12.42 23.45
C ALA A 124 -10.27 11.47 22.36
N PRO A 125 -11.19 11.93 21.49
CA PRO A 125 -11.81 11.06 20.52
C PRO A 125 -10.75 10.49 19.57
N LEU A 126 -10.70 9.16 19.48
CA LEU A 126 -9.83 8.46 18.55
C LEU A 126 -10.08 8.98 17.13
N PRO A 127 -9.04 9.18 16.31
CA PRO A 127 -9.23 9.57 14.92
C PRO A 127 -10.10 8.52 14.20
N PRO A 128 -10.99 8.95 13.28
CA PRO A 128 -11.86 8.04 12.57
C PRO A 128 -11.03 6.99 11.81
N PRO A 129 -11.47 5.71 11.79
CA PRO A 129 -10.72 4.65 11.14
C PRO A 129 -10.55 4.96 9.65
N SER A 130 -9.34 4.78 9.14
CA SER A 130 -9.02 4.88 7.71
C SER A 130 -9.89 3.94 6.88
N GLN A 131 -10.08 4.26 5.59
CA GLN A 131 -10.86 3.45 4.67
C GLN A 131 -10.36 1.99 4.59
N THR A 132 -9.05 1.78 4.74
CA THR A 132 -8.42 0.45 4.83
C THR A 132 -8.83 -0.30 6.10
N GLN A 133 -8.83 0.36 7.25
CA GLN A 133 -9.28 -0.21 8.53
C GLN A 133 -10.78 -0.56 8.49
N GLN A 134 -11.60 0.31 7.92
CA GLN A 134 -13.03 0.07 7.70
C GLN A 134 -13.26 -1.16 6.80
N ASN A 135 -12.56 -1.24 5.68
CA ASN A 135 -12.65 -2.38 4.76
C ASN A 135 -12.20 -3.70 5.40
N LEU A 136 -11.15 -3.67 6.23
CA LEU A 136 -10.70 -4.83 7.01
C LEU A 136 -11.76 -5.27 8.03
N ALA A 137 -12.38 -4.31 8.72
CA ALA A 137 -13.48 -4.59 9.65
C ALA A 137 -14.67 -5.23 8.93
N ILE A 138 -15.13 -4.66 7.82
CA ILE A 138 -16.23 -5.21 6.99
C ILE A 138 -15.90 -6.64 6.53
N ARG A 139 -14.67 -6.89 6.06
CA ARG A 139 -14.23 -8.23 5.66
C ARG A 139 -14.21 -9.22 6.82
N ARG A 140 -13.82 -8.79 8.03
CA ARG A 140 -13.88 -9.62 9.24
C ARG A 140 -15.32 -9.98 9.58
N THR A 141 -16.22 -9.00 9.65
CA THR A 141 -17.64 -9.21 9.95
C THR A 141 -18.30 -10.17 8.97
N ARG A 142 -18.10 -9.96 7.66
CA ARG A 142 -18.65 -10.86 6.62
C ARG A 142 -18.14 -12.29 6.75
N ARG A 143 -16.90 -12.48 7.19
CA ARG A 143 -16.31 -13.81 7.36
C ARG A 143 -16.87 -14.52 8.58
N SER A 144 -16.99 -13.82 9.72
CA SER A 144 -17.61 -14.37 10.93
C SER A 144 -19.04 -14.80 10.64
N ALA A 145 -19.85 -13.91 10.03
CA ALA A 145 -21.23 -14.22 9.66
C ALA A 145 -21.34 -15.45 8.75
N ARG A 146 -20.43 -15.60 7.77
CA ARG A 146 -20.38 -16.80 6.90
C ARG A 146 -20.00 -18.07 7.65
N TRP A 147 -19.16 -17.96 8.68
CA TRP A 147 -18.77 -19.10 9.50
C TRP A 147 -19.91 -19.53 10.42
N ASP A 148 -20.57 -18.57 11.07
CA ASP A 148 -21.77 -18.80 11.90
C ASP A 148 -22.86 -19.48 11.08
N GLU A 149 -23.15 -18.96 9.88
CA GLU A 149 -24.20 -19.49 9.01
C GLU A 149 -23.93 -20.94 8.56
N VAL A 150 -22.66 -21.30 8.28
CA VAL A 150 -22.28 -22.68 7.98
C VAL A 150 -22.54 -23.61 9.17
N ARG A 151 -22.24 -23.15 10.40
CA ARG A 151 -22.44 -23.92 11.63
C ARG A 151 -23.93 -24.07 11.95
N ASN A 152 -24.71 -23.01 11.81
CA ASN A 152 -26.17 -23.02 11.99
C ASN A 152 -26.86 -23.98 11.02
N ARG A 153 -26.52 -23.92 9.72
CA ARG A 153 -27.06 -24.85 8.72
C ARG A 153 -26.66 -26.29 8.98
N ARG A 154 -25.45 -26.52 9.48
CA ARG A 154 -25.02 -27.87 9.87
C ARG A 154 -25.78 -28.39 11.09
N ALA A 155 -26.02 -27.54 12.09
CA ALA A 155 -26.84 -27.86 13.26
C ALA A 155 -28.29 -28.15 12.87
N ALA A 156 -28.83 -27.45 11.87
CA ALA A 156 -30.14 -27.73 11.27
C ALA A 156 -30.19 -29.00 10.39
N GLY A 157 -29.15 -29.84 10.38
CA GLY A 157 -29.14 -31.13 9.69
C GLY A 157 -28.74 -31.10 8.21
N TYR A 158 -28.29 -29.96 7.67
CA TYR A 158 -27.96 -29.85 6.25
C TYR A 158 -26.68 -30.64 5.92
N SER A 159 -26.68 -31.30 4.75
CA SER A 159 -25.49 -31.97 4.22
C SER A 159 -24.46 -30.94 3.75
N ILE A 160 -23.17 -31.30 3.79
CA ILE A 160 -22.08 -30.42 3.32
C ILE A 160 -22.30 -29.99 1.87
N GLN A 161 -22.85 -30.86 1.02
CA GLN A 161 -23.14 -30.55 -0.38
C GLN A 161 -24.26 -29.52 -0.52
N ARG A 162 -25.30 -29.62 0.32
CA ARG A 162 -26.42 -28.66 0.34
C ARG A 162 -25.95 -27.29 0.81
N ILE A 163 -25.16 -27.24 1.89
CA ILE A 163 -24.56 -25.99 2.40
C ILE A 163 -23.68 -25.34 1.33
N ALA A 164 -22.82 -26.13 0.67
CA ALA A 164 -21.95 -25.64 -0.41
C ALA A 164 -22.74 -25.00 -1.56
N ARG A 165 -23.85 -25.64 -1.98
CA ARG A 165 -24.70 -25.15 -3.06
C ARG A 165 -25.45 -23.89 -2.67
N GLU A 166 -26.12 -23.89 -1.52
CA GLU A 166 -26.97 -22.76 -1.10
C GLU A 166 -26.15 -21.52 -0.71
N MET A 167 -24.93 -21.71 -0.19
CA MET A 167 -24.05 -20.60 0.17
C MET A 167 -23.07 -20.18 -0.93
N GLY A 168 -23.09 -20.84 -2.09
CA GLY A 168 -22.12 -20.59 -3.17
C GLY A 168 -20.67 -20.82 -2.75
N MET A 169 -20.41 -21.79 -1.86
CA MET A 169 -19.08 -22.08 -1.32
C MET A 169 -18.55 -23.41 -1.83
N HIS A 170 -17.25 -23.50 -2.07
CA HIS A 170 -16.63 -24.79 -2.36
C HIS A 170 -16.73 -25.73 -1.14
N ARG A 171 -17.05 -27.01 -1.37
CA ARG A 171 -17.19 -28.05 -0.33
C ARG A 171 -16.01 -28.14 0.65
N ARG A 172 -14.79 -27.86 0.19
CA ARG A 172 -13.57 -27.82 1.04
C ARG A 172 -13.61 -26.66 2.04
N THR A 173 -14.19 -25.52 1.66
CA THR A 173 -14.37 -24.37 2.56
C THR A 173 -15.38 -24.66 3.64
N VAL A 174 -16.50 -25.32 3.29
CA VAL A 174 -17.53 -25.75 4.27
C VAL A 174 -16.92 -26.71 5.29
N ARG A 175 -16.17 -27.73 4.83
CA ARG A 175 -15.46 -28.66 5.73
C ARG A 175 -14.49 -27.93 6.66
N ARG A 176 -13.69 -27.00 6.12
CA ARG A 176 -12.77 -26.18 6.91
C ARG A 176 -13.49 -25.37 7.99
N TYR A 177 -14.60 -24.72 7.63
CA TYR A 177 -15.37 -23.90 8.57
C TYR A 177 -15.98 -24.74 9.71
N LEU A 178 -16.49 -25.94 9.39
CA LEU A 178 -17.00 -26.87 10.41
C LEU A 178 -15.90 -27.41 11.32
N ALA A 179 -14.69 -27.63 10.79
CA ALA A 179 -13.55 -28.12 11.56
C ALA A 179 -12.88 -27.04 12.43
N THR A 180 -13.15 -25.75 12.19
CA THR A 180 -12.53 -24.66 12.98
C THR A 180 -13.46 -24.29 14.15
N PRO A 181 -13.00 -24.36 15.41
CA PRO A 181 -13.84 -24.08 16.59
C PRO A 181 -14.19 -22.61 16.77
N ALA A 182 -13.43 -21.70 16.15
CA ALA A 182 -13.62 -20.26 16.16
C ALA A 182 -13.71 -19.72 14.71
N PRO A 183 -14.27 -18.53 14.48
CA PRO A 183 -14.30 -17.93 13.15
C PRO A 183 -12.88 -17.79 12.60
N PRO A 184 -12.63 -18.21 11.35
CA PRO A 184 -11.29 -18.23 10.78
C PRO A 184 -10.73 -16.82 10.77
N ARG A 185 -9.68 -16.60 11.57
CA ARG A 185 -8.89 -15.37 11.52
C ARG A 185 -8.13 -15.37 10.19
N ASN A 186 -7.81 -14.19 9.67
CA ASN A 186 -6.71 -14.10 8.72
C ASN A 186 -5.49 -14.57 9.51
N HIS A 187 -5.09 -15.83 9.36
CA HIS A 187 -3.71 -16.18 9.63
C HIS A 187 -2.95 -15.55 8.46
N PRO A 188 -2.19 -14.46 8.66
CA PRO A 188 -1.05 -14.26 7.76
C PRO A 188 -0.32 -15.60 7.75
N SER A 189 0.01 -16.10 6.56
CA SER A 189 0.77 -17.34 6.39
C SER A 189 1.86 -17.39 7.47
N GLU A 190 1.94 -18.47 8.25
CA GLU A 190 2.91 -18.61 9.36
C GLU A 190 4.35 -18.35 8.90
N ARG A 191 4.58 -18.48 7.59
CA ARG A 191 5.75 -18.00 6.87
C ARG A 191 5.29 -16.97 5.84
N PRO A 192 5.19 -15.68 6.17
CA PRO A 192 5.15 -14.66 5.14
C PRO A 192 6.37 -14.91 4.26
N ARG A 193 6.20 -14.98 2.94
CA ARG A 193 7.38 -14.97 2.06
C ARG A 193 8.16 -13.71 2.42
N PRO A 194 9.45 -13.80 2.77
CA PRO A 194 10.20 -12.61 3.11
C PRO A 194 10.20 -11.69 1.89
N SER A 195 9.65 -10.49 2.07
CA SER A 195 9.56 -9.43 1.05
C SER A 195 10.56 -8.36 1.38
N GLY A 196 10.86 -7.47 0.42
CA GLY A 196 11.74 -6.32 0.63
C GLY A 196 13.14 -6.71 1.10
N LEU A 197 13.66 -5.96 2.08
CA LEU A 197 15.00 -6.14 2.65
C LEU A 197 15.20 -7.51 3.30
N SER A 198 14.11 -8.14 3.76
CA SER A 198 14.14 -9.46 4.37
C SER A 198 14.15 -10.61 3.33
N SER A 199 14.01 -10.30 2.04
CA SER A 199 13.99 -11.29 0.95
C SER A 199 15.34 -12.01 0.83
N PRO A 200 15.40 -13.35 0.75
CA PRO A 200 16.67 -14.08 0.58
C PRO A 200 17.43 -13.68 -0.68
N THR A 201 16.71 -13.25 -1.72
CA THR A 201 17.30 -12.75 -2.97
C THR A 201 17.90 -11.36 -2.84
N LEU A 202 17.39 -10.52 -1.94
CA LEU A 202 17.88 -9.15 -1.74
C LEU A 202 18.89 -9.05 -0.60
N GLN A 203 18.79 -9.94 0.40
CA GLN A 203 19.62 -9.96 1.60
C GLN A 203 21.13 -9.78 1.35
N PRO A 204 21.75 -10.44 0.34
CA PRO A 204 23.19 -10.27 0.06
C PRO A 204 23.58 -8.86 -0.39
N TYR A 205 22.62 -8.09 -0.94
CA TYR A 205 22.85 -6.77 -1.51
C TYR A 205 22.43 -5.63 -0.57
N VAL A 206 21.84 -5.94 0.59
CA VAL A 206 21.29 -4.94 1.53
C VAL A 206 22.36 -3.96 2.01
N GLU A 207 23.54 -4.45 2.41
CA GLU A 207 24.64 -3.58 2.87
C GLU A 207 25.12 -2.62 1.77
N TYR A 208 25.28 -3.13 0.55
CA TYR A 208 25.65 -2.31 -0.60
C TYR A 208 24.60 -1.22 -0.87
N LEU A 209 23.32 -1.61 -0.91
CA LEU A 209 22.21 -0.69 -1.16
C LEU A 209 22.09 0.38 -0.06
N GLN A 210 22.29 0.01 1.21
CA GLN A 210 22.31 0.96 2.32
C GLN A 210 23.48 1.94 2.20
N GLY A 211 24.69 1.46 1.86
CA GLY A 211 25.85 2.32 1.65
C GLY A 211 25.63 3.31 0.50
N ARG A 212 25.08 2.84 -0.63
CA ARG A 212 24.73 3.70 -1.76
C ARG A 212 23.65 4.73 -1.42
N TRP A 213 22.67 4.34 -0.62
CA TRP A 213 21.62 5.24 -0.13
C TRP A 213 22.19 6.35 0.76
N GLN A 214 23.08 5.99 1.70
CA GLN A 214 23.77 6.95 2.57
C GLN A 214 24.69 7.88 1.79
N ALA A 215 25.28 7.41 0.70
CA ALA A 215 26.04 8.22 -0.25
C ALA A 215 25.15 9.13 -1.14
N GLY A 216 23.84 9.17 -0.91
CA GLY A 216 22.90 10.04 -1.62
C GLY A 216 22.32 9.46 -2.91
N CYS A 217 22.63 8.21 -3.26
CA CYS A 217 22.02 7.55 -4.42
C CYS A 217 20.62 7.04 -4.06
N THR A 218 19.60 7.85 -4.30
CA THR A 218 18.19 7.50 -4.04
C THR A 218 17.44 7.05 -5.29
N ASN A 219 18.13 6.86 -6.42
CA ASN A 219 17.54 6.42 -7.68
C ASN A 219 17.48 4.88 -7.71
N VAL A 220 16.28 4.33 -7.50
CA VAL A 220 16.06 2.87 -7.43
C VAL A 220 16.41 2.17 -8.74
N ALA A 221 16.19 2.78 -9.90
CA ALA A 221 16.56 2.20 -11.20
C ALA A 221 18.08 2.17 -11.41
N GLN A 222 18.82 3.12 -10.82
CA GLN A 222 20.28 3.06 -10.79
C GLN A 222 20.75 1.95 -9.85
N LEU A 223 20.22 1.90 -8.63
CA LEU A 223 20.55 0.86 -7.66
C LEU A 223 20.28 -0.54 -8.20
N GLN A 224 19.17 -0.74 -8.93
CA GLN A 224 18.85 -1.99 -9.61
C GLN A 224 19.95 -2.40 -10.59
N ARG A 225 20.34 -1.52 -11.52
CA ARG A 225 21.38 -1.83 -12.52
C ARG A 225 22.70 -2.21 -11.85
N GLU A 226 23.02 -1.57 -10.73
CA GLU A 226 24.24 -1.84 -9.98
C GLU A 226 24.22 -3.20 -9.29
N VAL A 227 23.10 -3.59 -8.67
CA VAL A 227 22.99 -4.92 -8.06
C VAL A 227 22.83 -6.02 -9.10
N GLU A 228 22.19 -5.75 -10.26
CA GLU A 228 22.15 -6.66 -11.41
C GLU A 228 23.55 -6.94 -11.95
N ALA A 229 24.41 -5.92 -12.04
CA ALA A 229 25.82 -6.08 -12.39
C ALA A 229 26.61 -6.92 -11.37
N GLN A 230 26.16 -6.98 -10.11
CA GLN A 230 26.72 -7.83 -9.06
C GLN A 230 26.06 -9.23 -8.99
N GLY A 231 25.14 -9.54 -9.91
CA GLY A 231 24.50 -10.86 -10.02
C GLY A 231 23.10 -10.97 -9.42
N TYR A 232 22.43 -9.86 -9.09
CA TYR A 232 21.05 -9.87 -8.59
C TYR A 232 20.08 -10.42 -9.66
N GLN A 233 19.27 -11.41 -9.27
CA GLN A 233 18.25 -12.06 -10.11
C GLN A 233 16.82 -11.83 -9.60
N GLY A 234 16.64 -10.95 -8.61
CA GLY A 234 15.33 -10.66 -8.04
C GLY A 234 14.55 -9.63 -8.85
N SER A 235 13.28 -9.42 -8.49
CA SER A 235 12.44 -8.44 -9.20
C SER A 235 12.72 -7.00 -8.77
N TYR A 236 12.49 -6.05 -9.68
CA TYR A 236 12.54 -4.60 -9.39
C TYR A 236 11.66 -4.21 -8.21
N SER A 237 10.49 -4.84 -8.09
CA SER A 237 9.52 -4.56 -7.02
C SER A 237 10.02 -4.90 -5.61
N LEU A 238 11.15 -5.59 -5.46
CA LEU A 238 11.77 -5.83 -4.15
C LEU A 238 12.70 -4.67 -3.72
N LEU A 239 13.11 -3.82 -4.65
CA LEU A 239 13.95 -2.64 -4.40
C LEU A 239 13.14 -1.35 -4.16
N MET A 240 11.82 -1.42 -4.36
CA MET A 240 10.84 -0.34 -4.14
C MET A 240 10.27 -0.41 -2.72
#